data_AF-A0A1M5C841-F1
#
_entry.id   AF-A0A1M5C841-F1
#
_cell.length_a   1.000
_cell.length_b   1.000
_cell.length_c   1.000
_cell.angle_alpha   90.00
_cell.angle_beta   90.00
_cell.angle_gamma   90.00
#
_symmetry.space_group_name_H-M   'P 1'
#
loop_
_entity.id
_entity.type
_entity.pdbx_description
1 polymer ?
#
loop_
_entity_poly.entity_id
_entity_poly.type
_entity_poly.pdbx_seq_one_letter_code
_entity_poly.pdbx_strand_id
1 'polypeptide(L)' 'MLDIICYRLKGHLHYQCEIVPAGKPIEDVVDNWQNVLDSHRVSGFATEEDARKYVREKYEST' A
#
# COMPACT_ATOMS: atom_id res chain seq x y z
N MET A 1 10.10 11.61 1.61
CA MET A 1 9.25 10.87 2.57
C MET A 1 8.24 10.08 1.77
N LEU A 2 8.03 8.83 2.15
CA LEU A 2 7.20 7.88 1.42
C LEU A 2 6.09 7.33 2.31
N ASP A 3 4.99 6.99 1.66
CA ASP A 3 3.87 6.28 2.26
C ASP A 3 3.69 4.94 1.55
N ILE A 4 3.21 3.95 2.30
CA ILE A 4 2.79 2.66 1.78
C ILE A 4 1.28 2.65 1.79
N ILE A 5 0.68 2.29 0.67
CA ILE A 5 -0.75 2.05 0.57
C ILE A 5 -0.96 0.58 0.25
N CYS A 6 -1.65 -0.14 1.13
CA CYS A 6 -2.01 -1.53 0.95
C CYS A 6 -3.51 -1.61 0.66
N TYR A 7 -3.92 -2.30 -0.39
CA TYR A 7 -5.33 -2.49 -0.70
C TYR A 7 -5.63 -3.95 -1.08
N ARG A 8 -6.85 -4.39 -0.78
CA ARG A 8 -7.33 -5.73 -1.13
C ARG A 8 -8.42 -5.60 -2.17
N LEU A 9 -8.21 -6.22 -3.33
CA LEU A 9 -9.23 -6.34 -4.35
C LEU A 9 -10.28 -7.40 -3.97
N LYS A 10 -11.54 -7.16 -4.30
CA LYS A 10 -12.65 -8.09 -4.16
C LYS A 10 -12.34 -9.34 -4.99
N GLY A 11 -12.43 -10.50 -4.34
CA GLY A 11 -12.06 -11.78 -4.96
C GLY A 11 -10.56 -12.11 -4.86
N HIS A 12 -9.72 -11.21 -4.34
CA HIS A 12 -8.31 -11.50 -4.04
C HIS A 12 -8.12 -11.78 -2.55
N LEU A 13 -7.31 -12.79 -2.24
CA LEU A 13 -7.00 -13.20 -0.87
C LEU A 13 -5.86 -12.38 -0.24
N HIS A 14 -5.05 -11.71 -1.06
CA HIS A 14 -3.85 -10.99 -0.62
C HIS A 14 -4.03 -9.49 -0.79
N TYR A 15 -3.39 -8.74 0.10
CA TYR A 15 -3.21 -7.30 -0.08
C TYR A 15 -2.14 -7.06 -1.15
N GLN A 16 -2.39 -6.07 -1.99
CA GLN A 16 -1.38 -5.47 -2.85
C GLN A 16 -0.88 -4.20 -2.18
N CYS A 17 0.43 -3.91 -2.32
CA CYS A 17 1.07 -2.78 -1.66
C CYS A 17 1.74 -1.88 -2.70
N GLU A 18 1.57 -0.58 -2.56
CA GLU A 18 2.20 0.43 -3.42
C GLU A 18 2.93 1.46 -2.55
N ILE A 19 4.17 1.79 -2.93
CA ILE A 19 4.99 2.80 -2.26
C ILE A 19 4.87 4.09 -3.06
N VAL A 20 4.38 5.14 -2.43
CA VAL A 20 4.06 6.41 -3.07
C VAL A 20 4.73 7.59 -2.36
N PRO A 21 4.90 8.74 -3.05
CA PRO A 21 5.29 9.97 -2.38
C PRO A 21 4.33 10.34 -1.24
N ALA A 22 4.89 10.79 -0.12
CA ALA A 22 4.07 11.16 1.03
C ALA A 22 3.08 12.28 0.68
N GLY A 23 1.89 12.20 1.27
CA GLY A 23 0.81 13.18 1.06
C GLY A 23 -0.06 12.95 -0.17
N LYS A 24 0.22 11.94 -1.02
CA LYS A 24 -0.69 11.57 -2.12
C LYS A 24 -2.03 11.06 -1.56
N PRO A 25 -3.20 11.54 -2.02
CA PRO A 25 -4.51 11.00 -1.59
C PRO A 25 -4.60 9.49 -1.83
N ILE A 26 -5.32 8.77 -0.97
CA ILE A 26 -5.47 7.31 -1.13
C ILE A 26 -6.38 7.03 -2.34
N GLU A 27 -7.35 7.91 -2.55
CA GLU A 27 -8.31 7.91 -3.64
C GLU A 27 -7.56 7.96 -4.98
N ASP A 28 -6.59 8.87 -5.13
CA ASP A 28 -5.79 9.00 -6.37
C ASP A 28 -4.97 7.74 -6.73
N VAL A 29 -4.66 6.90 -5.73
CA VAL A 29 -3.91 5.65 -5.94
C VAL A 29 -4.85 4.49 -6.26
N VAL A 30 -6.07 4.56 -5.71
CA VAL A 30 -7.08 3.49 -5.77
C VAL A 30 -8.17 3.76 -6.83
N ASP A 31 -8.28 4.97 -7.37
CA ASP A 31 -9.39 5.45 -8.21
C ASP A 31 -9.57 4.67 -9.52
N ASN A 32 -8.52 4.02 -10.00
CA ASN A 32 -8.55 3.19 -11.20
C ASN A 32 -8.98 1.73 -10.95
N TRP A 33 -9.25 1.35 -9.71
CA TRP A 33 -9.41 -0.04 -9.30
C TRP A 33 -10.89 -0.33 -9.01
N GLN A 34 -11.58 -0.92 -9.99
CA GLN A 34 -13.04 -1.10 -9.98
C GLN A 34 -13.60 -2.03 -8.89
N ASN A 35 -12.80 -2.54 -7.96
CA ASN A 35 -13.26 -3.56 -7.02
C ASN A 35 -12.43 -3.64 -5.75
N VAL A 36 -12.12 -2.53 -5.09
CA VAL A 36 -11.37 -2.54 -3.83
C VAL A 36 -12.31 -2.81 -2.66
N LEU A 37 -11.94 -3.76 -1.80
CA LEU A 37 -12.69 -4.17 -0.62
C LEU A 37 -12.18 -3.50 0.65
N ASP A 38 -10.88 -3.19 0.70
CA ASP A 38 -10.24 -2.55 1.85
C ASP A 38 -8.95 -1.83 1.42
N SER A 39 -8.61 -0.73 2.09
CA SER A 39 -7.41 0.09 1.85
C SER A 39 -6.82 0.59 3.17
N HIS A 40 -5.51 0.51 3.31
CA HIS A 40 -4.74 0.93 4.47
C HIS A 40 -3.54 1.77 4.03
N ARG A 41 -3.21 2.84 4.78
CA ARG A 41 -2.04 3.69 4.52
C ARG A 41 -1.15 3.75 5.74
N VAL A 42 0.14 3.56 5.53
CA VAL A 42 1.20 3.74 6.52
C VAL A 42 2.16 4.81 6.02
N SER A 43 2.40 5.84 6.82
CA SER A 43 3.21 7.01 6.43
C SER A 43 4.47 7.16 7.26
N GLY A 44 5.44 7.89 6.72
CA GLY A 44 6.62 8.33 7.48
C GLY A 44 7.92 7.59 7.15
N PHE A 45 8.00 6.90 6.01
CA PHE A 45 9.23 6.24 5.59
C PHE A 45 10.22 7.26 5.01
N ALA A 46 11.48 7.15 5.43
CA ALA A 46 12.55 8.02 4.97
C ALA A 46 13.08 7.59 3.58
N THR A 47 13.24 6.27 3.38
CA THR A 47 13.76 5.67 2.15
C THR A 47 12.79 4.62 1.60
N GLU A 48 12.96 4.31 0.31
CA GLU A 48 12.18 3.26 -0.34
C GLU A 48 12.58 1.88 0.20
N GLU A 49 13.84 1.66 0.56
CA GLU A 49 14.28 0.39 1.14
C GLU A 49 13.57 0.09 2.47
N ASP A 50 13.39 1.08 3.34
CA ASP A 50 12.68 0.92 4.62
C ASP A 50 11.20 0.57 4.39
N ALA A 51 10.57 1.25 3.42
CA ALA A 51 9.20 0.97 3.04
C ALA A 51 9.03 -0.45 2.47
N ARG A 52 9.95 -0.87 1.57
CA ARG A 52 9.95 -2.24 1.02
C ARG A 52 10.18 -3.30 2.07
N LYS A 53 11.08 -3.05 3.03
CA LYS A 53 11.33 -3.96 4.15
C LYS A 53 10.07 -4.15 4.99
N TYR A 54 9.34 -3.07 5.28
CA TYR A 54 8.08 -3.14 6.00
C TYR A 54 7.03 -3.98 5.26
N VAL A 55 6.90 -3.80 3.93
CA VAL A 55 5.99 -4.61 3.10
C VAL A 55 6.31 -6.10 3.22
N ARG A 56 7.58 -6.48 3.08
CA ARG A 56 8.03 -7.87 3.18
C ARG A 56 7.71 -8.50 4.53
N GLU A 57 8.00 -7.80 5.62
CA GLU A 57 7.82 -8.30 6.99
C GLU A 57 6.35 -8.40 7.40
N LYS A 58 5.47 -7.53 6.88
CA LYS A 58 4.07 -7.42 7.34
C LYS A 58 3.05 -8.01 6.39
N TYR A 59 3.33 -8.05 5.09
CA TYR A 59 2.32 -8.43 4.08
C TYR A 59 2.76 -9.55 3.14
N GLU A 60 4.06 -9.84 3.00
CA GLU A 60 4.56 -10.94 2.14
C GLU A 60 4.99 -12.20 2.91
N SER A 61 5.00 -12.18 4.24
CA SER A 61 5.40 -13.32 5.07
C SER A 61 4.25 -14.33 5.27
N THR A 62 3.82 -15.00 4.20
CA THR A 62 2.92 -16.17 4.27
C THR A 62 3.36 -17.25 3.31
#